data_AF-A0A804UN26-F1
#
_entry.id   AF-A0A804UN26-F1
#
_cell.length_a   1.000
_cell.length_b   1.000
_cell.length_c   1.000
_cell.angle_alpha   90.00
_cell.angle_beta   90.00
_cell.angle_gamma   90.00
#
_symmetry.space_group_name_H-M   'P 1'
#
loop_
_entity.id
_entity.type
_entity.pdbx_description
1 polymer ?
#
loop_
_entity_poly.entity_id
_entity_poly.type
_entity_poly.pdbx_seq_one_letter_code
_entity_poly.pdbx_strand_id
1 'polypeptide(L)'
;MSSSKKSSFFGRAWDRARGKPRLPALHTRTHLSISPPFLQPFRFSSLIRSRIEFVHVQSILTLCVRFAGKSDVERICKEVFEDMADKNTGLLDINSLHVATLMVYNSINRQLIGPHKDPPCMNTIAEKMEEYRAKKGILFTEFQEMILMWVHKDLRLVLANKAAVAILGAPLLAVTAKNAARQVPRISDAVEQVPTPLLAAVFSVGLMLLQDVRLGKQRG
;
A
#
# COMPACT_ATOMS: atom_id res chain seq x y z
N MET A 1 32.22 9.46 13.54
CA MET A 1 31.94 10.88 13.23
C MET A 1 31.24 11.00 11.88
N SER A 2 29.90 10.92 11.80
CA SER A 2 29.09 11.40 10.65
C SER A 2 27.61 11.11 10.91
N SER A 3 26.98 11.85 11.84
CA SER A 3 25.54 11.73 12.07
C SER A 3 24.98 13.04 12.62
N SER A 4 25.12 14.14 11.87
CA SER A 4 24.47 15.42 12.22
C SER A 4 24.34 16.34 11.00
N LYS A 5 23.67 15.88 9.94
CA LYS A 5 23.31 16.73 8.79
C LYS A 5 21.86 16.61 8.31
N LYS A 6 21.04 15.67 8.83
CA LYS A 6 19.65 15.48 8.37
C LYS A 6 18.61 16.36 9.09
N SER A 7 18.85 16.80 10.32
CA SER A 7 17.88 17.65 11.06
C SER A 7 17.82 19.10 10.55
N SER A 8 18.88 19.61 9.89
CA SER A 8 18.90 21.00 9.43
C SER A 8 18.16 21.25 8.11
N PHE A 9 17.78 20.21 7.37
CA PHE A 9 17.07 20.38 6.08
C PHE A 9 15.58 20.69 6.30
N PHE A 10 14.95 19.99 7.25
CA PHE A 10 13.52 20.18 7.56
C PHE A 10 13.24 21.57 8.15
N GLY A 11 14.08 22.06 9.08
CA GLY A 11 13.93 23.39 9.66
C GLY A 11 14.03 24.53 8.64
N ARG A 12 15.00 24.45 7.71
CA ARG A 12 15.17 25.46 6.65
C ARG A 12 14.06 25.46 5.61
N ALA A 13 13.43 24.31 5.35
CA ALA A 13 12.23 24.24 4.51
C ALA A 13 11.01 24.83 5.24
N TRP A 14 10.90 24.59 6.55
CA TRP A 14 9.79 25.06 7.38
C TRP A 14 9.77 26.59 7.56
N ASP A 15 10.94 27.22 7.74
CA ASP A 15 11.01 28.69 7.87
C ASP A 15 10.81 29.43 6.55
N ARG A 16 11.15 28.80 5.41
CA ARG A 16 10.88 29.37 4.07
C ARG A 16 9.38 29.41 3.76
N ALA A 17 8.59 28.50 4.33
CA ALA A 17 7.13 28.49 4.20
C ALA A 17 6.43 29.57 5.02
N ARG A 18 7.08 30.14 6.04
CA ARG A 18 6.52 31.20 6.90
C ARG A 18 6.93 32.62 6.49
N GLY A 19 7.44 32.79 5.26
CA GLY A 19 7.93 34.05 4.69
C GLY A 19 7.42 35.30 5.40
N LYS A 20 8.19 35.78 6.39
CA LYS A 20 7.90 37.02 7.10
C LYS A 20 8.06 38.15 6.08
N PRO A 21 7.01 38.93 5.77
CA PRO A 21 7.10 40.04 4.84
C PRO A 21 8.03 41.10 5.42
N ARG A 22 9.00 41.55 4.62
CA ARG A 22 9.78 42.75 4.90
C ARG A 22 8.82 43.94 4.86
N LEU A 23 8.58 44.55 6.03
CA LEU A 23 7.83 45.79 6.18
C LEU A 23 8.46 46.88 5.29
N PRO A 24 7.74 47.44 4.31
CA PRO A 24 8.12 48.71 3.71
C PRO A 24 7.69 49.86 4.61
N ALA A 25 8.59 50.82 4.76
CA ALA A 25 8.40 52.02 5.56
C ALA A 25 7.25 52.91 5.03
N LEU A 26 6.45 53.39 5.98
CA LEU A 26 5.75 54.67 6.04
C LEU A 26 5.40 55.38 4.72
N HIS A 27 4.10 55.55 4.45
CA HIS A 27 3.47 56.89 4.49
C HIS A 27 1.93 56.81 4.51
N THR A 28 1.38 57.16 5.67
CA THR A 28 0.16 57.96 5.93
C THR A 28 -1.04 57.96 4.95
N ARG A 29 -2.16 57.48 5.50
CA ARG A 29 -3.42 58.21 5.77
C ARG A 29 -4.70 57.73 5.03
N THR A 30 -5.69 57.43 5.87
CA THR A 30 -7.16 57.59 5.68
C THR A 30 -7.90 56.63 4.74
N HIS A 31 -8.44 55.53 5.29
CA HIS A 31 -9.87 55.43 5.65
C HIS A 31 -10.10 54.16 6.47
N LEU A 32 -10.39 54.32 7.77
CA LEU A 32 -10.71 53.24 8.70
C LEU A 32 -12.13 52.75 8.44
N SER A 33 -12.28 51.72 7.61
CA SER A 33 -13.47 50.85 7.61
C SER A 33 -13.10 49.58 8.34
N ILE A 34 -13.41 49.55 9.64
CA ILE A 34 -13.19 48.40 10.52
C ILE A 34 -14.36 47.44 10.31
N SER A 35 -14.24 46.57 9.30
CA SER A 35 -15.09 45.39 9.17
C SER A 35 -14.42 44.23 9.92
N PRO A 36 -15.10 43.56 10.86
CA PRO A 36 -14.47 42.60 11.75
C PRO A 36 -14.03 41.35 10.97
N PRO A 37 -12.92 40.68 11.38
CA PRO A 37 -12.43 39.49 10.71
C PRO A 37 -13.44 38.37 10.87
N PHE A 38 -14.22 38.17 9.81
CA PHE A 38 -15.05 37.00 9.60
C PHE A 38 -14.18 35.75 9.78
N LEU A 39 -14.38 35.08 10.92
CA LEU A 39 -13.98 33.70 11.16
C LEU A 39 -14.40 32.89 9.93
N GLN A 40 -13.47 32.53 9.05
CA GLN A 40 -13.72 31.68 7.89
C GLN A 40 -13.65 30.21 8.33
N PRO A 41 -14.77 29.51 8.59
CA PRO A 41 -14.75 28.11 8.99
C PRO A 41 -14.72 27.18 7.76
N PHE A 42 -14.73 27.74 6.54
CA PHE A 42 -15.01 27.01 5.31
C PHE A 42 -13.85 26.16 4.76
N ARG A 43 -12.63 26.21 5.32
CA ARG A 43 -11.52 25.39 4.81
C ARG A 43 -11.39 23.99 5.43
N PHE A 44 -11.97 23.74 6.61
CA PHE A 44 -11.87 22.41 7.22
C PHE A 44 -12.85 21.39 6.63
N SER A 45 -14.03 21.82 6.17
CA SER A 45 -15.06 20.89 5.67
C SER A 45 -14.66 20.18 4.37
N SER A 46 -13.93 20.85 3.48
CA SER A 46 -13.47 20.25 2.22
C SER A 46 -12.41 19.17 2.46
N LEU A 47 -11.55 19.35 3.46
CA LEU A 47 -10.55 18.35 3.85
C LEU A 47 -11.22 17.08 4.42
N ILE A 48 -12.26 17.25 5.24
CA ILE A 48 -13.01 16.13 5.83
C ILE A 48 -13.81 15.39 4.75
N ARG A 49 -14.55 16.12 3.89
CA ARG A 49 -15.31 15.51 2.78
C ARG A 49 -14.38 14.75 1.82
N SER A 50 -13.22 15.32 1.50
CA SER A 50 -12.22 14.65 0.65
C SER A 50 -11.61 13.41 1.32
N ARG A 51 -11.55 13.34 2.66
CA ARG A 51 -11.09 12.14 3.38
C ARG A 51 -12.10 11.01 3.30
N ILE A 52 -13.41 11.28 3.39
CA ILE A 52 -14.45 10.24 3.30
C ILE A 52 -14.44 9.59 1.92
N GLU A 53 -14.43 10.39 0.85
CA GLU A 53 -14.38 9.87 -0.52
C GLU A 53 -13.09 9.11 -0.80
N PHE A 54 -11.96 9.63 -0.30
CA PHE A 54 -10.68 8.95 -0.44
C PHE A 54 -10.65 7.62 0.29
N VAL A 55 -11.22 7.52 1.50
CA VAL A 55 -11.35 6.25 2.22
C VAL A 55 -12.17 5.25 1.40
N HIS A 56 -13.25 5.69 0.74
CA HIS A 56 -14.08 4.83 -0.10
C HIS A 56 -13.34 4.30 -1.32
N VAL A 57 -12.68 5.18 -2.09
CA VAL A 57 -11.90 4.80 -3.28
C VAL A 57 -10.73 3.90 -2.88
N GLN A 58 -10.06 4.20 -1.78
CA GLN A 58 -8.95 3.40 -1.27
C GLN A 58 -9.40 2.03 -0.78
N SER A 59 -10.59 1.93 -0.17
CA SER A 59 -11.18 0.67 0.26
C SER A 59 -11.47 -0.23 -0.95
N ILE A 60 -12.08 0.33 -2.01
CA ILE A 60 -12.33 -0.37 -3.28
C ILE A 60 -11.03 -0.85 -3.91
N LEU A 61 -10.02 0.02 -4.00
CA LEU A 61 -8.72 -0.33 -4.57
C LEU A 61 -8.03 -1.45 -3.79
N THR A 62 -8.03 -1.37 -2.45
CA THR A 62 -7.46 -2.41 -1.58
C THR A 62 -8.22 -3.72 -1.75
N LEU A 63 -9.53 -3.66 -1.95
CA LEU A 63 -10.37 -4.83 -2.25
C LEU A 63 -9.99 -5.47 -3.58
N CYS A 64 -9.83 -4.69 -4.65
CA CYS A 64 -9.45 -5.19 -5.98
C CYS A 64 -8.07 -5.88 -5.95
N VAL A 65 -7.09 -5.28 -5.29
CA VAL A 65 -5.74 -5.88 -5.13
C VAL A 65 -5.81 -7.18 -4.32
N ARG A 66 -6.69 -7.26 -3.31
CA ARG A 66 -6.91 -8.51 -2.55
C ARG A 66 -7.56 -9.61 -3.38
N PHE A 67 -8.54 -9.27 -4.22
CA PHE A 67 -9.24 -10.25 -5.05
C PHE A 67 -8.34 -10.84 -6.14
N ALA A 68 -7.57 -10.00 -6.84
CA ALA A 68 -6.68 -10.46 -7.90
C ALA A 68 -5.60 -11.44 -7.40
N GLY A 69 -4.98 -11.16 -6.25
CA GLY A 69 -3.94 -12.03 -5.69
C GLY A 69 -4.45 -13.38 -5.20
N LYS A 70 -5.76 -13.51 -4.89
CA LYS A 70 -6.31 -14.77 -4.37
C LYS A 70 -6.43 -15.83 -5.47
N SER A 71 -6.98 -15.47 -6.63
CA SER A 71 -7.15 -16.39 -7.76
C SER A 71 -5.82 -16.93 -8.30
N ASP A 72 -4.76 -16.12 -8.30
CA ASP A 72 -3.44 -16.57 -8.75
C ASP A 72 -2.85 -17.61 -7.79
N VAL A 73 -2.98 -17.41 -6.48
CA VAL A 73 -2.50 -18.38 -5.48
C VAL A 73 -3.29 -19.68 -5.59
N GLU A 74 -4.60 -19.62 -5.81
CA GLU A 74 -5.44 -20.80 -6.01
C GLU A 74 -5.00 -21.60 -7.26
N ARG A 75 -4.69 -20.92 -8.37
CA ARG A 75 -4.14 -21.56 -9.57
C ARG A 75 -2.81 -22.25 -9.29
N ILE A 76 -1.88 -21.56 -8.62
CA ILE A 76 -0.56 -22.12 -8.27
C ILE A 76 -0.71 -23.34 -7.34
N CYS A 77 -1.60 -23.28 -6.36
CA CYS A 77 -1.86 -24.42 -5.46
C CYS A 77 -2.38 -25.62 -6.26
N LYS A 78 -3.27 -25.39 -7.23
CA LYS A 78 -3.80 -26.44 -8.09
C LYS A 78 -2.70 -27.08 -8.93
N GLU A 79 -1.87 -26.28 -9.60
CA GLU A 79 -0.74 -26.78 -10.41
C GLU A 79 0.23 -27.62 -9.57
N VAL A 80 0.68 -27.11 -8.42
CA VAL A 80 1.62 -27.83 -7.55
C VAL A 80 0.99 -29.11 -6.98
N PHE A 81 -0.29 -29.07 -6.63
CA PHE A 81 -0.99 -30.25 -6.13
C PHE A 81 -1.13 -31.32 -7.22
N GLU A 82 -1.51 -30.95 -8.43
CA GLU A 82 -1.62 -31.89 -9.56
C GLU A 82 -0.26 -32.52 -9.93
N ASP A 83 0.83 -31.77 -9.79
CA ASP A 83 2.20 -32.28 -10.02
C ASP A 83 2.67 -33.27 -8.94
N MET A 84 2.21 -33.11 -7.69
CA MET A 84 2.72 -33.88 -6.54
C MET A 84 1.76 -34.93 -5.98
N ALA A 85 0.46 -34.81 -6.24
CA ALA A 85 -0.52 -35.77 -5.77
C ALA A 85 -0.33 -37.12 -6.48
N ASP A 86 -0.55 -38.20 -5.74
CA ASP A 86 -0.57 -39.53 -6.34
C ASP A 86 -1.78 -39.65 -7.27
N LYS A 87 -1.52 -39.98 -8.54
CA LYS A 87 -2.55 -40.07 -9.59
C LYS A 87 -3.60 -41.15 -9.31
N ASN A 88 -3.28 -42.14 -8.48
CA ASN A 88 -4.20 -43.22 -8.15
C ASN A 88 -5.16 -42.83 -7.02
N THR A 89 -4.64 -42.16 -5.99
CA THR A 89 -5.41 -41.80 -4.80
C THR A 89 -6.00 -40.39 -4.87
N GLY A 90 -5.43 -39.50 -5.69
CA GLY A 90 -5.75 -38.07 -5.71
C GLY A 90 -5.35 -37.35 -4.42
N LEU A 91 -4.46 -37.94 -3.62
CA LEU A 91 -4.02 -37.41 -2.33
C LEU A 91 -2.56 -36.99 -2.39
N LEU A 92 -2.23 -35.95 -1.64
CA LEU A 92 -0.85 -35.55 -1.41
C LEU A 92 -0.27 -36.32 -0.22
N ASP A 93 0.91 -36.91 -0.38
CA ASP A 93 1.59 -37.57 0.73
C ASP A 93 2.00 -36.56 1.79
N ILE A 94 1.85 -36.93 3.07
CA ILE A 94 2.11 -36.05 4.21
C ILE A 94 3.59 -35.63 4.23
N ASN A 95 4.52 -36.53 3.90
CA ASN A 95 5.96 -36.22 3.88
C ASN A 95 6.32 -35.24 2.76
N SER A 96 5.52 -35.21 1.70
CA SER A 96 5.70 -34.30 0.57
C SER A 96 5.19 -32.89 0.85
N LEU A 97 4.44 -32.67 1.94
CA LEU A 97 3.82 -31.38 2.28
C LEU A 97 4.85 -30.24 2.37
N HIS A 98 6.01 -30.49 2.96
CA HIS A 98 7.08 -29.50 3.03
C HIS A 98 7.55 -29.08 1.64
N VAL A 99 7.82 -30.06 0.76
CA VAL A 99 8.27 -29.82 -0.61
C VAL A 99 7.19 -29.09 -1.42
N ALA A 100 5.92 -29.50 -1.29
CA ALA A 100 4.79 -28.83 -1.92
C ALA A 100 4.70 -27.36 -1.50
N THR A 101 4.85 -27.09 -0.21
CA THR A 101 4.83 -25.73 0.34
C THR A 101 5.97 -24.89 -0.25
N LEU A 102 7.19 -25.43 -0.34
CA LEU A 102 8.32 -24.75 -0.98
C LEU A 102 8.06 -24.46 -2.46
N MET A 103 7.49 -25.42 -3.19
CA MET A 103 7.14 -25.23 -4.61
C MET A 103 6.11 -24.13 -4.80
N VAL A 104 5.07 -24.09 -3.96
CA VAL A 104 4.08 -23.00 -4.02
C VAL A 104 4.72 -21.65 -3.74
N TYR A 105 5.53 -21.52 -2.68
CA TYR A 105 6.19 -20.24 -2.38
C TYR A 105 7.19 -19.84 -3.47
N ASN A 106 7.90 -20.79 -4.07
CA ASN A 106 8.77 -20.54 -5.21
C ASN A 106 7.98 -20.03 -6.42
N SER A 107 6.86 -20.68 -6.77
CA SER A 107 5.98 -20.25 -7.87
C SER A 107 5.34 -18.88 -7.59
N ILE A 108 4.89 -18.63 -6.36
CA ILE A 108 4.38 -17.33 -5.92
C ILE A 108 5.44 -16.24 -6.12
N ASN A 109 6.68 -16.49 -5.66
CA ASN A 109 7.75 -15.51 -5.75
C ASN A 109 8.23 -15.28 -7.20
N ARG A 110 7.97 -16.21 -8.11
CA ARG A 110 8.27 -16.06 -9.55
C ARG A 110 7.14 -15.37 -10.33
N GLN A 111 5.89 -15.72 -10.05
CA GLN A 111 4.72 -15.26 -10.81
C GLN A 111 4.13 -13.96 -10.27
N LEU A 112 4.13 -13.77 -8.95
CA LEU A 112 3.54 -12.59 -8.32
C LEU A 112 4.59 -11.52 -8.11
N ILE A 113 4.37 -10.36 -8.75
CA ILE A 113 5.19 -9.16 -8.55
C ILE A 113 5.01 -8.69 -7.11
N GLY A 114 6.09 -8.68 -6.33
CA GLY A 114 6.07 -8.21 -4.96
C GLY A 114 7.35 -8.55 -4.20
N PRO A 115 7.42 -8.19 -2.90
CA PRO A 115 8.49 -8.65 -2.03
C PRO A 115 8.49 -10.17 -1.93
N HIS A 116 9.70 -10.74 -1.90
CA HIS A 116 9.88 -12.17 -1.67
C HIS A 116 9.22 -12.58 -0.36
N LYS A 117 8.44 -13.66 -0.43
CA LYS A 117 7.79 -14.26 0.73
C LYS A 117 8.58 -15.49 1.12
N ASP A 118 9.00 -15.54 2.37
CA ASP A 118 9.62 -16.71 2.92
C ASP A 118 8.54 -17.76 3.26
N PRO A 119 8.78 -19.05 3.00
CA PRO A 119 7.86 -20.10 3.38
C PRO A 119 7.73 -20.19 4.92
N PRO A 120 6.68 -20.84 5.43
CA PRO A 120 6.53 -21.11 6.85
C PRO A 120 7.75 -21.89 7.37
N CYS A 121 8.09 -21.68 8.63
CA CYS A 121 9.21 -22.41 9.22
C CYS A 121 8.90 -23.92 9.28
N MET A 122 9.94 -24.74 9.22
CA MET A 122 9.81 -26.20 9.23
C MET A 122 8.96 -26.70 10.43
N ASN A 123 9.11 -26.07 11.60
CA ASN A 123 8.33 -26.43 12.78
C ASN A 123 6.81 -26.23 12.59
N THR A 124 6.40 -25.18 11.88
CA THR A 124 4.98 -24.92 11.59
C THR A 124 4.42 -25.96 10.60
N ILE A 125 5.24 -26.37 9.62
CA ILE A 125 4.85 -27.41 8.67
C ILE A 125 4.81 -28.77 9.38
N ALA A 126 5.79 -29.09 10.22
CA ALA A 126 5.83 -30.32 11.00
C ALA A 126 4.63 -30.43 11.96
N GLU A 127 4.26 -29.34 12.64
CA GLU A 127 3.04 -29.30 13.46
C GLU A 127 1.79 -29.64 12.64
N LYS A 128 1.70 -29.10 11.41
CA LYS A 128 0.61 -29.48 10.50
C LYS A 128 0.70 -30.93 10.03
N MET A 129 1.88 -31.45 9.75
CA MET A 129 2.06 -32.86 9.37
C MET A 129 1.59 -33.80 10.49
N GLU A 130 1.84 -33.47 11.76
CA GLU A 130 1.36 -34.24 12.91
C GLU A 130 -0.18 -34.23 13.00
N GLU A 131 -0.84 -33.11 12.69
CA GLU A 131 -2.30 -33.03 12.61
C GLU A 131 -2.89 -33.98 11.55
N TYR A 132 -2.20 -34.16 10.43
CA TYR A 132 -2.60 -35.07 9.35
C TYR A 132 -2.09 -36.52 9.54
N ARG A 133 -1.31 -36.82 10.58
CA ARG A 133 -0.64 -38.13 10.73
C ARG A 133 -1.59 -39.33 10.78
N ALA A 134 -2.82 -39.13 11.24
CA ALA A 134 -3.85 -40.16 11.26
C ALA A 134 -4.56 -40.38 9.91
N LYS A 135 -4.35 -39.48 8.94
CA LYS A 135 -4.95 -39.54 7.60
C LYS A 135 -4.00 -40.24 6.62
N LYS A 136 -4.55 -40.80 5.55
CA LYS A 136 -3.75 -41.44 4.48
C LYS A 136 -3.01 -40.45 3.59
N GLY A 137 -3.44 -39.20 3.58
CA GLY A 137 -2.90 -38.13 2.75
C GLY A 137 -3.77 -36.88 2.89
N ILE A 138 -3.37 -35.82 2.19
CA ILE A 138 -4.00 -34.51 2.27
C ILE A 138 -4.83 -34.27 1.00
N LEU A 139 -6.09 -33.86 1.18
CA LEU A 139 -6.97 -33.50 0.06
C LEU A 139 -6.58 -32.13 -0.50
N PHE A 140 -6.89 -31.90 -1.79
CA PHE A 140 -6.61 -30.61 -2.44
C PHE A 140 -7.21 -29.42 -1.66
N THR A 141 -8.45 -29.53 -1.19
CA THR A 141 -9.13 -28.47 -0.45
C THR A 141 -8.40 -28.14 0.85
N GLU A 142 -7.95 -29.14 1.60
CA GLU A 142 -7.21 -28.98 2.86
C GLU A 142 -5.83 -28.35 2.60
N PHE A 143 -5.12 -28.82 1.56
CA PHE A 143 -3.85 -28.26 1.13
C PHE A 143 -4.00 -26.79 0.74
N GLN A 144 -4.97 -26.49 -0.12
CA GLN A 144 -5.25 -25.15 -0.61
C GLN A 144 -5.63 -24.20 0.53
N GLU A 145 -6.52 -24.60 1.43
CA GLU A 145 -6.93 -23.79 2.58
C GLU A 145 -5.74 -23.47 3.50
N MET A 146 -4.89 -24.47 3.75
CA MET A 146 -3.69 -24.29 4.58
C MET A 146 -2.69 -23.32 3.95
N ILE A 147 -2.37 -23.49 2.67
CA ILE A 147 -1.48 -22.58 1.95
C ILE A 147 -2.07 -21.17 1.88
N LEU A 148 -3.36 -21.05 1.53
CA LEU A 148 -4.04 -19.77 1.51
C LEU A 148 -3.98 -19.11 2.88
N MET A 149 -4.21 -19.83 3.97
CA MET A 149 -4.13 -19.28 5.32
C MET A 149 -2.74 -18.69 5.62
N TRP A 150 -1.65 -19.39 5.27
CA TRP A 150 -0.29 -18.88 5.48
C TRP A 150 -0.02 -17.65 4.59
N VAL A 151 -0.27 -17.76 3.29
CA VAL A 151 -0.03 -16.67 2.34
C VAL A 151 -0.89 -15.44 2.66
N HIS A 152 -2.12 -15.62 3.14
CA HIS A 152 -2.98 -14.50 3.55
C HIS A 152 -2.47 -13.80 4.80
N LYS A 153 -1.88 -14.50 5.77
CA LYS A 153 -1.28 -13.88 6.96
C LYS A 153 -0.12 -12.97 6.53
N ASP A 154 0.75 -13.46 5.65
CA ASP A 154 1.89 -12.69 5.14
C ASP A 154 1.44 -11.47 4.31
N LEU A 155 0.49 -11.70 3.38
CA LEU A 155 -0.06 -10.64 2.53
C LEU A 155 -0.80 -9.57 3.33
N ARG A 156 -1.58 -9.95 4.35
CA ARG A 156 -2.30 -8.98 5.18
C ARG A 156 -1.35 -8.03 5.88
N LEU A 157 -0.25 -8.54 6.41
CA LEU A 157 0.74 -7.73 7.11
C LEU A 157 1.46 -6.76 6.16
N VAL A 158 1.91 -7.25 5.00
CA VAL A 158 2.54 -6.42 3.97
C VAL A 158 1.56 -5.37 3.44
N LEU A 159 0.35 -5.78 3.06
CA LEU A 159 -0.64 -4.89 2.47
C LEU A 159 -1.14 -3.85 3.45
N ALA A 160 -1.31 -4.19 4.74
CA ALA A 160 -1.70 -3.22 5.77
C ALA A 160 -0.65 -2.11 5.91
N ASN A 161 0.64 -2.48 5.93
CA ASN A 161 1.73 -1.52 6.00
C ASN A 161 1.81 -0.63 4.75
N LYS A 162 1.69 -1.23 3.55
CA LYS A 162 1.65 -0.48 2.28
C LYS A 162 0.46 0.48 2.20
N ALA A 163 -0.72 0.00 2.57
CA ALA A 163 -1.94 0.78 2.61
C ALA A 163 -1.83 1.94 3.59
N ALA A 164 -1.22 1.74 4.78
CA ALA A 164 -0.99 2.81 5.74
C ALA A 164 -0.13 3.94 5.14
N VAL A 165 0.97 3.61 4.46
CA VAL A 165 1.82 4.61 3.79
C VAL A 165 1.05 5.33 2.68
N ALA A 166 0.27 4.61 1.87
CA ALA A 166 -0.52 5.20 0.80
C ALA A 166 -1.64 6.12 1.34
N ILE A 167 -2.34 5.70 2.39
CA ILE A 167 -3.41 6.48 3.04
C ILE A 167 -2.87 7.79 3.62
N LEU A 168 -1.66 7.76 4.18
CA LEU A 168 -1.02 8.94 4.76
C LEU A 168 -0.38 9.84 3.69
N GLY A 169 0.32 9.24 2.73
CA GLY A 169 1.11 9.95 1.73
C GLY A 169 0.29 10.51 0.58
N ALA A 170 -0.73 9.79 0.11
CA ALA A 170 -1.41 10.15 -1.12
C ALA A 170 -2.22 11.45 -1.02
N PRO A 171 -2.99 11.74 0.05
CA PRO A 171 -3.66 13.03 0.19
C PRO A 171 -2.67 14.20 0.26
N LEU A 172 -1.51 14.01 0.91
CA LEU A 172 -0.46 15.03 0.97
C LEU A 172 0.13 15.29 -0.43
N LEU A 173 0.45 14.23 -1.17
CA LEU A 173 0.92 14.36 -2.56
C LEU A 173 -0.13 15.01 -3.47
N ALA A 174 -1.40 14.63 -3.33
CA ALA A 174 -2.49 15.24 -4.11
C ALA A 174 -2.65 16.73 -3.84
N VAL A 175 -2.65 17.15 -2.57
CA VAL A 175 -2.78 18.56 -2.19
C VAL A 175 -1.55 19.35 -2.63
N THR A 176 -0.34 18.82 -2.46
CA THR A 176 0.89 19.49 -2.89
C THR A 176 0.96 19.64 -4.41
N ALA A 177 0.64 18.57 -5.16
CA ALA A 177 0.59 18.60 -6.62
C ALA A 177 -0.48 19.59 -7.13
N LYS A 178 -1.69 19.55 -6.55
CA LYS A 178 -2.77 20.48 -6.92
C LYS A 178 -2.41 21.93 -6.61
N ASN A 179 -1.78 22.21 -5.47
CA ASN A 179 -1.32 23.55 -5.12
C ASN A 179 -0.19 24.04 -6.03
N ALA A 180 0.75 23.17 -6.42
CA ALA A 180 1.83 23.52 -7.33
C ALA A 180 1.32 23.80 -8.75
N ALA A 181 0.41 22.97 -9.26
CA ALA A 181 -0.19 23.16 -10.58
C ALA A 181 -1.05 24.44 -10.66
N ARG A 182 -1.73 24.83 -9.57
CA ARG A 182 -2.43 26.12 -9.48
C ARG A 182 -1.53 27.35 -9.64
N GLN A 183 -0.24 27.24 -9.31
CA GLN A 183 0.72 28.34 -9.49
C GLN A 183 1.15 28.51 -10.95
N VAL A 184 0.81 27.57 -11.82
CA VAL A 184 1.15 27.62 -13.25
C VAL A 184 -0.10 28.06 -14.02
N PRO A 185 -0.14 29.31 -14.55
CA PRO A 185 -1.35 29.88 -15.15
C PRO A 185 -1.98 28.96 -16.21
N ARG A 186 -1.13 28.34 -17.03
CA ARG A 186 -1.55 27.54 -18.19
C ARG A 186 -2.22 26.20 -17.87
N ILE A 187 -2.04 25.66 -16.66
CA ILE A 187 -2.63 24.37 -16.24
C ILE A 187 -3.56 24.51 -15.02
N SER A 188 -3.65 25.72 -14.45
CA SER A 188 -4.44 25.99 -13.24
C SER A 188 -5.91 25.65 -13.44
N ASP A 189 -6.52 26.11 -14.53
CA ASP A 189 -7.92 25.82 -14.85
C ASP A 189 -8.20 24.31 -15.01
N ALA A 190 -7.27 23.58 -15.65
CA ALA A 190 -7.42 22.15 -15.86
C ALA A 190 -7.31 21.34 -14.56
N VAL A 191 -6.37 21.68 -13.67
CA VAL A 191 -6.18 20.94 -12.40
C VAL A 191 -7.28 21.27 -11.38
N GLU A 192 -7.93 22.42 -11.49
CA GLU A 192 -9.07 22.77 -10.64
C GLU A 192 -10.25 21.82 -10.86
N GLN A 193 -10.54 21.49 -12.13
CA GLN A 193 -11.62 20.60 -12.54
C GLN A 193 -11.42 19.17 -12.04
N VAL A 194 -10.18 18.73 -11.82
CA VAL A 194 -9.89 17.38 -11.31
C VAL A 194 -10.14 17.33 -9.80
N PRO A 195 -11.04 16.47 -9.30
CA PRO A 195 -11.27 16.31 -7.88
C PRO A 195 -10.01 15.81 -7.15
N THR A 196 -9.71 16.42 -6.00
CA THR A 196 -8.57 16.01 -5.15
C THR A 196 -8.60 14.53 -4.75
N PRO A 197 -9.77 13.92 -4.42
CA PRO A 197 -9.83 12.48 -4.11
C PRO A 197 -9.34 11.61 -5.27
N LEU A 198 -9.62 12.00 -6.52
CA LEU A 198 -9.18 11.25 -7.69
C LEU A 198 -7.66 11.32 -7.85
N LEU A 199 -7.06 12.51 -7.68
CA LEU A 199 -5.60 12.66 -7.66
C LEU A 199 -4.97 11.83 -6.54
N ALA A 200 -5.57 11.84 -5.34
CA ALA A 200 -5.10 11.03 -4.22
C ALA A 200 -5.20 9.53 -4.53
N ALA A 201 -6.26 9.07 -5.20
CA ALA A 201 -6.36 7.69 -5.64
C ALA A 201 -5.23 7.29 -6.61
N VAL A 202 -4.92 8.16 -7.59
CA VAL A 202 -3.79 7.96 -8.51
C VAL A 202 -2.46 7.91 -7.77
N PHE A 203 -2.20 8.86 -6.86
CA PHE A 203 -0.99 8.85 -6.05
C PHE A 203 -0.90 7.64 -5.13
N SER A 204 -2.02 7.15 -4.65
CA SER A 204 -2.09 5.96 -3.80
C SER A 204 -1.68 4.70 -4.57
N VAL A 205 -2.23 4.49 -5.77
CA VAL A 205 -1.79 3.43 -6.70
C VAL A 205 -0.30 3.59 -6.99
N GLY A 206 0.13 4.80 -7.33
CA GLY A 206 1.54 5.11 -7.62
C GLY A 206 2.47 4.79 -6.45
N LEU A 207 2.09 5.14 -5.21
CA LEU A 207 2.85 4.83 -4.01
C LEU A 207 2.91 3.33 -3.73
N MET A 208 1.80 2.59 -3.93
CA MET A 208 1.79 1.14 -3.78
C MET A 208 2.73 0.47 -4.78
N LEU A 209 2.69 0.88 -6.05
CA LEU A 209 3.55 0.33 -7.11
C LEU A 209 5.02 0.71 -6.93
N LEU A 210 5.32 1.95 -6.54
CA LEU A 210 6.69 2.40 -6.28
C LEU A 210 7.35 1.63 -5.13
N GLN A 211 6.57 1.18 -4.14
CA GLN A 211 7.08 0.33 -3.07
C GLN A 211 7.50 -1.05 -3.60
N ASP A 212 6.79 -1.61 -4.57
CA ASP A 212 7.17 -2.88 -5.21
C ASP A 212 8.49 -2.77 -5.98
N VAL A 213 8.69 -1.68 -6.73
CA VAL A 213 9.94 -1.46 -7.48
C VAL A 213 11.14 -1.31 -6.56
N ARG A 214 10.99 -0.58 -5.42
CA ARG A 214 12.10 -0.40 -4.46
C ARG A 214 12.46 -1.70 -3.74
N LEU A 215 11.47 -2.53 -3.42
CA LEU A 215 11.70 -3.83 -2.79
C LEU A 215 12.36 -4.82 -3.77
N GLY A 216 12.01 -4.75 -5.06
CA GLY A 216 12.71 -5.52 -6.10
C GLY A 216 14.15 -5.07 -6.34
N LYS A 217 14.43 -3.76 -6.30
CA LYS A 217 15.76 -3.21 -6.60
C LYS A 217 16.82 -3.45 -5.52
N GLN A 218 16.45 -3.78 -4.28
CA GLN A 218 17.45 -4.09 -3.23
C GLN A 218 18.10 -5.48 -3.34
N ARG A 219 17.74 -6.29 -4.35
CA ARG A 219 18.31 -7.64 -4.54
C ARG A 219 18.96 -7.89 -5.91
N GLY A 220 19.25 -6.84 -6.69
CA GLY A 220 20.17 -6.93 -7.83
C GLY A 220 21.55 -6.44 -7.41
#